data_AF-A0A392PXF6-F1
#
_entry.id   AF-A0A392PXF6-F1
#
_cell.length_a   1.000
_cell.length_b   1.000
_cell.length_c   1.000
_cell.angle_alpha   90.00
_cell.angle_beta   90.00
_cell.angle_gamma   90.00
#
_symmetry.space_group_name_H-M   'P 1'
#
loop_
_entity.id
_entity.type
_entity.pdbx_description
1 polymer ?
#
loop_
_entity_poly.entity_id
_entity_poly.type
_entity_poly.pdbx_seq_one_letter_code
_entity_poly.pdbx_strand_id
1 'polypeptide(L)' 'VKGEPNISYICSRYYRAPELIFGATEYTTAIDIWSAGCVLGELLLGQPLFPGASGVDQLVEIIKVR' A
#
# COMPACT_ATOMS: atom_id res chain seq x y z
N VAL A 1 -17.89 -10.06 -4.00
CA VAL A 1 -19.09 -9.74 -4.81
C VAL A 1 -19.50 -8.29 -4.52
N LYS A 2 -20.25 -7.61 -5.40
CA LYS A 2 -20.70 -6.22 -5.14
C LYS A 2 -21.50 -6.20 -3.82
N GLY A 3 -21.03 -5.45 -2.83
CA GLY A 3 -21.65 -5.37 -1.49
C GLY A 3 -21.09 -6.32 -0.43
N GLU A 4 -20.09 -7.16 -0.74
CA GLU A 4 -19.36 -7.92 0.28
C GLU A 4 -18.11 -7.14 0.73
N PRO A 5 -17.92 -6.94 2.05
CA PRO A 5 -16.72 -6.28 2.56
C PRO A 5 -15.49 -7.14 2.30
N ASN A 6 -14.42 -6.51 1.81
CA ASN A 6 -13.14 -7.18 1.65
C ASN A 6 -12.28 -7.00 2.93
N ILE A 7 -11.28 -7.88 3.10
CA ILE A 7 -10.35 -7.80 4.22
C ILE A 7 -9.35 -6.67 3.94
N SER A 8 -9.25 -5.69 4.84
CA SER A 8 -8.36 -4.54 4.66
C SER A 8 -6.89 -4.84 4.98
N TYR A 9 -6.62 -5.78 5.91
CA TYR A 9 -5.27 -6.24 6.21
C TYR A 9 -4.80 -7.31 5.21
N ILE A 10 -4.54 -6.87 3.98
CA ILE A 10 -4.02 -7.69 2.89
C ILE A 10 -2.75 -7.06 2.30
N CYS A 11 -2.09 -7.77 1.37
CA CYS A 11 -0.83 -7.35 0.73
C CYS A 11 0.38 -7.29 1.69
N SER A 12 1.58 -7.47 1.13
CA SER A 12 2.83 -7.25 1.85
C SER A 12 3.00 -5.77 2.19
N ARG A 13 3.48 -5.46 3.39
CA ARG A 13 3.43 -4.12 3.98
C ARG A 13 3.98 -3.00 3.08
N TYR A 14 5.14 -3.20 2.46
CA TYR A 14 5.82 -2.17 1.65
C TYR A 14 5.06 -1.79 0.37
N TYR A 15 4.16 -2.66 -0.09
CA TYR A 15 3.36 -2.46 -1.31
C TYR A 15 1.90 -2.15 -0.99
N ARG A 16 1.54 -1.98 0.30
CA ARG A 16 0.17 -1.77 0.72
C ARG A 16 -0.29 -0.35 0.39
N ALA A 17 -1.46 -0.26 -0.26
CA ALA A 17 -2.12 0.99 -0.57
C ALA A 17 -2.59 1.74 0.70
N PRO A 18 -2.58 3.08 0.72
CA PRO A 18 -2.90 3.86 1.91
C PRO A 18 -4.33 3.61 2.43
N GLU A 19 -5.32 3.42 1.55
CA GLU A 19 -6.70 3.10 1.93
C GLU A 19 -6.80 1.79 2.72
N LEU A 20 -5.95 0.81 2.42
CA LEU A 20 -5.86 -0.46 3.15
C LEU A 20 -5.22 -0.25 4.53
N ILE A 21 -4.26 0.69 4.65
CA ILE A 21 -3.66 1.07 5.93
C ILE A 21 -4.71 1.74 6.83
N PHE A 22 -5.62 2.53 6.26
CA PHE A 22 -6.77 3.11 6.95
C PHE A 22 -7.91 2.10 7.23
N GLY A 23 -7.77 0.85 6.80
CA GLY A 23 -8.74 -0.20 7.08
C GLY A 23 -9.95 -0.23 6.15
N ALA A 24 -9.87 0.40 4.97
CA ALA A 24 -10.96 0.37 3.98
C ALA A 24 -11.30 -1.07 3.59
N THR A 25 -12.58 -1.44 3.69
CA THR A 25 -13.12 -2.73 3.25
C THR A 25 -13.78 -2.63 1.87
N GLU A 26 -14.08 -1.41 1.44
CA GLU A 26 -14.54 -1.06 0.11
C GLU A 26 -13.38 -0.43 -0.67
N TYR A 27 -12.57 -1.29 -1.31
CA TYR A 27 -11.50 -0.87 -2.20
C TYR A 27 -11.70 -1.48 -3.59
N THR A 28 -10.99 -0.94 -4.57
CA THR A 28 -11.05 -1.39 -5.96
C THR A 28 -9.73 -2.01 -6.39
N THR A 29 -9.63 -2.46 -7.63
CA THR A 29 -8.37 -2.92 -8.23
C THR A 29 -7.29 -1.82 -8.33
N ALA A 30 -7.60 -0.58 -7.95
CA ALA A 30 -6.61 0.49 -7.84
C ALA A 30 -5.49 0.18 -6.81
N ILE A 31 -5.75 -0.66 -5.81
CA ILE A 31 -4.72 -1.10 -4.84
C ILE A 31 -3.57 -1.88 -5.53
N ASP A 32 -3.86 -2.55 -6.63
CA ASP A 32 -2.87 -3.31 -7.41
C ASP A 32 -1.98 -2.36 -8.21
N ILE A 33 -2.56 -1.27 -8.72
CA ILE A 33 -1.83 -0.20 -9.41
C ILE A 33 -0.88 0.52 -8.45
N TRP A 34 -1.32 0.77 -7.21
CA TRP A 34 -0.45 1.28 -6.15
C TRP A 34 0.74 0.32 -5.91
N SER A 35 0.45 -0.96 -5.72
CA SER A 35 1.45 -1.99 -5.48
C SER A 35 2.48 -2.07 -6.63
N ALA A 36 2.00 -2.00 -7.88
CA ALA A 36 2.86 -1.98 -9.06
C ALA A 36 3.75 -0.72 -9.12
N GLY A 37 3.23 0.44 -8.69
CA GLY A 37 4.01 1.68 -8.55
C GLY A 37 5.13 1.54 -7.51
N CYS A 38 4.85 0.93 -6.36
CA CYS A 38 5.87 0.62 -5.36
C CYS A 38 6.96 -0.31 -5.90
N VAL A 39 6.59 -1.36 -6.65
CA VAL A 39 7.55 -2.27 -7.29
C VAL A 39 8.41 -1.54 -8.32
N LEU A 40 7.80 -0.70 -9.16
CA LEU A 40 8.55 0.10 -10.13
C LEU A 40 9.55 1.03 -9.44
N GLY A 41 9.13 1.71 -8.37
CA GLY A 41 10.03 2.57 -7.59
C GLY A 41 11.17 1.77 -6.95
N GLU A 42 10.89 0.58 -6.43
CA GLU A 42 11.90 -0.30 -5.85
C GLU A 42 12.92 -0.79 -6.89
N LEU A 43 12.48 -1.13 -8.10
CA LEU A 43 13.38 -1.51 -9.19
C LEU A 43 14.31 -0.36 -9.60
N LEU A 44 13.82 0.89 -9.55
CA LEU A 44 14.61 2.08 -9.87
C LEU A 44 15.60 2.45 -8.75
N LEU A 45 15.23 2.24 -7.48
CA LEU A 45 16.04 2.59 -6.32
C LEU A 45 16.97 1.47 -5.85
N GLY A 46 16.68 0.21 -6.20
CA GLY A 46 17.37 -0.98 -5.67
C GLY A 46 17.00 -1.32 -4.21
N GLN A 47 16.01 -0.64 -3.65
CA GLN A 47 15.51 -0.83 -2.28
C GLN A 47 14.01 -0.49 -2.19
N PRO A 48 13.26 -1.03 -1.21
CA PRO A 48 11.83 -0.77 -1.09
C PRO A 48 11.51 0.73 -1.06
N LEU A 49 10.52 1.14 -1.86
CA LEU A 49 10.14 2.55 -2.00
C LEU A 49 9.63 3.14 -0.67
N PHE A 50 8.91 2.35 0.12
CA PHE A 50 8.31 2.75 1.40
C PHE A 50 8.60 1.70 2.50
N PRO A 51 9.75 1.78 3.18
CA PRO A 51 10.14 0.79 4.19
C PRO A 51 9.56 1.09 5.58
N GLY A 52 8.27 0.81 5.79
CA GLY A 52 7.59 1.01 7.09
C GLY A 52 7.77 -0.15 8.10
N ALA A 53 8.17 0.16 9.34
CA ALA A 53 8.29 -0.83 10.42
C ALA A 53 6.93 -1.26 11.02
N SER A 54 5.89 -0.44 10.86
CA SER A 54 4.49 -0.68 11.26
C SER A 54 3.53 -0.12 10.20
N GLY A 55 2.21 -0.32 10.37
CA GLY A 55 1.22 0.30 9.49
C GLY A 55 1.24 1.83 9.55
N VAL A 56 1.50 2.39 10.74
CA VAL A 56 1.62 3.84 10.93
C VAL A 56 2.90 4.35 10.29
N ASP A 57 4.03 3.65 10.49
CA ASP A 57 5.30 4.05 9.86
C ASP A 57 5.22 3.95 8.34
N GLN A 58 4.52 2.95 7.81
CA GLN A 58 4.28 2.82 6.37
C GLN A 58 3.58 4.07 5.81
N LEU A 59 2.55 4.58 6.50
CA LEU A 59 1.88 5.81 6.11
C LEU A 59 2.81 7.03 6.20
N VAL A 60 3.65 7.08 7.23
CA VAL A 60 4.65 8.14 7.39
C VAL A 60 5.65 8.14 6.23
N GLU A 61 6.17 6.97 5.83
CA GLU A 61 7.07 6.86 4.66
C GLU A 61 6.39 7.32 3.36
N ILE A 62 5.12 7.00 3.17
CA ILE A 62 4.34 7.44 2.00
C ILE A 62 4.21 8.98 1.98
N ILE A 63 3.94 9.61 3.12
CA ILE A 63 3.75 11.07 3.23
C ILE A 63 5.06 11.85 3.09
N LYS A 64 6.21 11.24 3.40
CA LYS A 64 7.53 11.88 3.27
C LYS A 64 7.90 12.21 1.82
N VAL A 65 7.30 11.52 0.85
CA VAL A 65 7.49 11.81 -0.57
C VAL A 65 6.99 13.23 -0.86
N ARG A 66 7.89 14.11 -1.27
CA ARG A 66 7.60 15.47 -1.72
C ARG A 66 7.65 15.57 -3.23
#